data_AF-A0A552R3P9-F1
#
_entry.id   AF-A0A552R3P9-F1
#
_cell.length_a   1.000
_cell.length_b   1.000
_cell.length_c   1.000
_cell.angle_alpha   90.00
_cell.angle_beta   90.00
_cell.angle_gamma   90.00
#
_symmetry.space_group_name_H-M   'P 1'
#
loop_
_entity.id
_entity.type
_entity.pdbx_description
1 polymer ?
#
loop_
_entity_poly.entity_id
_entity_poly.type
_entity_poly.pdbx_seq_one_letter_code
_entity_poly.pdbx_strand_id
1 'polypeptide(L)' 'MRHKSTQESPIDLPVGFYAWLLDCAPAPGCTTCGAERRNLKVAKETGDVWQAARHATKIRDHASGSH' A
#
# COMPACT_ATOMS: atom_id res chain seq x y z
N MET A 1 22.15 6.73 -39.97
CA MET A 1 22.58 6.67 -38.56
C MET A 1 21.53 5.89 -37.76
N ARG A 2 21.91 4.81 -37.08
CA ARG A 2 21.00 3.99 -36.26
C ARG A 2 20.93 4.61 -34.86
N HIS A 3 19.78 5.14 -34.46
CA HIS A 3 19.58 5.64 -33.10
C HIS A 3 19.55 4.44 -32.15
N LYS A 4 20.59 4.31 -31.32
CA LYS A 4 20.62 3.37 -30.19
C LYS A 4 19.73 3.98 -29.10
N SER A 5 18.53 3.45 -28.93
CA SER A 5 17.74 3.74 -27.72
C SER A 5 18.40 2.98 -26.58
N THR A 6 19.16 3.69 -25.74
CA THR A 6 19.63 3.15 -24.47
C THR A 6 18.42 3.19 -23.53
N GLN A 7 17.61 2.14 -23.53
CA GLN A 7 16.58 1.99 -22.51
C GLN A 7 17.33 1.73 -21.20
N GLU A 8 17.25 2.66 -20.25
CA GLU A 8 17.83 2.47 -18.93
C GLU A 8 17.19 1.23 -18.28
N SER A 9 18.00 0.43 -17.58
CA SER A 9 17.51 -0.78 -16.93
C SER A 9 16.44 -0.39 -15.90
N PRO A 10 15.31 -1.13 -15.81
CA PRO A 10 14.29 -0.85 -14.81
C PRO A 10 14.91 -0.76 -13.42
N ILE A 11 14.64 0.33 -12.72
CA ILE A 11 15.08 0.50 -11.33
C ILE A 11 14.25 -0.46 -10.49
N ASP A 12 14.88 -1.48 -9.93
CA ASP A 12 14.26 -2.30 -8.89
C ASP A 12 14.07 -1.43 -7.64
N LEU A 13 12.82 -1.06 -7.37
CA LEU A 13 12.46 -0.38 -6.14
C LEU A 13 12.84 -1.29 -4.96
N PRO A 14 13.49 -0.76 -3.90
CA PRO A 14 13.78 -1.55 -2.72
C PRO A 14 12.50 -2.21 -2.22
N VAL A 15 12.58 -3.47 -1.80
CA VAL A 15 11.44 -4.25 -1.28
C VAL A 15 10.69 -3.50 -0.15
N GLY A 16 11.35 -2.54 0.52
CA GLY A 16 10.78 -1.62 1.52
C GLY A 16 9.95 -0.45 0.99
N PHE A 17 9.95 -0.15 -0.32
CA PHE A 17 9.11 0.91 -0.90
C PHE A 17 7.61 0.58 -0.82
N TYR A 18 7.22 -0.67 -0.60
CA TYR A 18 5.83 -0.96 -0.25
C TYR A 18 5.60 -0.94 1.27
N ALA A 19 6.65 -0.99 2.09
CA ALA A 19 6.51 -1.04 3.53
C ALA A 19 5.88 0.26 4.08
N TRP A 20 6.35 1.43 3.66
CA TRP A 20 5.76 2.72 4.06
C TRP A 20 4.31 2.89 3.55
N LEU A 21 4.00 2.36 2.36
CA LEU A 21 2.66 2.42 1.78
C LEU A 21 1.64 1.62 2.60
N LEU A 22 2.07 0.50 3.17
CA LEU A 22 1.23 -0.41 3.94
C LEU A 22 1.24 -0.12 5.44
N ASP A 23 2.12 0.78 5.89
CA ASP A 23 2.15 1.23 7.28
C ASP A 23 0.96 2.18 7.54
N CYS A 24 0.14 1.83 8.53
CA CYS A 24 -1.04 2.61 8.89
C CYS A 24 -1.48 2.31 10.34
N ALA A 25 -1.96 3.35 11.03
CA ALA A 25 -2.47 3.26 12.39
C ALA A 25 -4.01 3.39 12.38
N PRO A 26 -4.77 2.35 12.74
CA PRO A 26 -6.22 2.43 12.86
C PRO A 26 -6.62 3.32 14.05
N ALA A 27 -7.77 4.00 13.93
CA ALA A 27 -8.36 4.71 15.06
C ALA A 27 -8.73 3.71 16.20
N PRO A 28 -8.39 3.99 17.47
CA PRO A 28 -8.70 3.09 18.58
C PRO A 28 -10.19 2.79 18.68
N GLY A 29 -10.54 1.50 18.77
CA GLY A 29 -11.93 1.05 18.91
C GLY A 29 -12.81 1.23 17.65
N CYS A 30 -12.26 1.71 16.52
CA CYS A 30 -13.04 1.90 15.31
C CYS A 30 -13.28 0.57 14.58
N THR A 31 -14.55 0.19 14.45
CA THR A 31 -14.97 -1.03 13.73
C THR A 31 -14.54 -1.00 12.26
N THR A 32 -14.67 0.14 11.58
CA THR A 32 -14.28 0.32 10.17
C THR A 32 -12.78 0.10 9.98
N CYS A 33 -11.94 0.79 10.76
CA CYS A 33 -10.49 0.60 10.69
C CYS A 33 -10.09 -0.84 11.08
N GLY A 34 -10.79 -1.44 12.04
CA GLY A 34 -10.59 -2.85 12.43
C GLY A 34 -10.89 -3.84 11.31
N ALA A 35 -11.95 -3.62 10.52
CA ALA A 35 -12.29 -4.46 9.37
C ALA A 35 -11.27 -4.30 8.24
N GLU A 36 -10.94 -3.06 7.87
CA GLU A 36 -9.95 -2.78 6.83
C GLU A 36 -8.56 -3.30 7.20
N ARG A 37 -8.17 -3.27 8.48
CA ARG A 37 -6.90 -3.86 8.95
C ARG A 37 -6.85 -5.37 8.77
N ARG A 38 -7.97 -6.08 8.93
CA ARG A 38 -8.04 -7.53 8.66
C ARG A 38 -7.89 -7.80 7.16
N ASN A 39 -8.58 -7.04 6.32
CA ASN A 39 -8.48 -7.17 4.86
C ASN A 39 -7.07 -6.85 4.35
N LEU A 40 -6.42 -5.82 4.91
CA LEU A 40 -5.02 -5.50 4.67
C LEU A 40 -4.11 -6.69 4.98
N LYS A 41 -4.30 -7.35 6.12
CA LYS A 41 -3.52 -8.53 6.50
C LYS A 41 -3.68 -9.66 5.47
N VAL A 42 -4.92 -9.96 5.07
CA VAL A 42 -5.21 -10.98 4.06
C VAL A 42 -4.55 -10.64 2.73
N ALA A 43 -4.70 -9.40 2.25
CA ALA A 43 -4.08 -8.95 1.00
C ALA A 43 -2.55 -9.04 1.01
N LYS A 44 -1.93 -8.77 2.17
CA LYS A 44 -0.47 -8.98 2.35
C LYS A 44 -0.08 -10.44 2.26
N GLU A 45 -0.86 -11.34 2.88
CA GLU A 45 -0.61 -12.78 2.87
C GLU A 45 -0.80 -13.39 1.47
N THR A 46 -1.71 -12.84 0.65
CA THR A 46 -1.92 -13.27 -0.74
C THR A 46 -0.99 -12.60 -1.75
N GLY A 47 -0.15 -11.66 -1.32
CA GLY A 47 0.74 -10.89 -2.20
C GLY A 47 0.01 -9.87 -3.09
N ASP A 48 -1.26 -9.56 -2.81
CA ASP A 48 -2.02 -8.55 -3.54
C ASP A 48 -1.68 -7.14 -3.01
N VAL A 49 -0.58 -6.59 -3.53
CA VAL A 49 -0.05 -5.29 -3.11
C VAL A 49 -1.04 -4.15 -3.38
N TRP A 50 -1.83 -4.24 -4.45
CA TRP A 50 -2.81 -3.21 -4.80
C TRP A 50 -3.96 -3.16 -3.79
N GLN A 51 -4.53 -4.32 -3.43
CA GLN A 51 -5.56 -4.36 -2.39
C GLN A 51 -4.98 -3.98 -1.04
N ALA A 52 -3.78 -4.43 -0.71
CA ALA A 52 -3.11 -4.03 0.53
C ALA A 52 -2.97 -2.50 0.61
N ALA A 53 -2.47 -1.85 -0.44
CA ALA A 53 -2.35 -0.40 -0.49
C ALA A 53 -3.71 0.30 -0.35
N ARG A 54 -4.76 -0.23 -0.99
CA ARG A 54 -6.12 0.30 -0.90
C ARG A 54 -6.66 0.25 0.53
N HIS A 55 -6.50 -0.88 1.22
CA HIS A 55 -6.93 -1.04 2.61
C HIS A 55 -6.16 -0.12 3.56
N ALA A 56 -4.85 0.00 3.38
CA ALA A 56 -4.03 0.94 4.16
C ALA A 56 -4.45 2.40 3.96
N THR A 57 -4.80 2.79 2.73
CA THR A 57 -5.31 4.14 2.43
C THR A 57 -6.64 4.41 3.10
N LYS A 58 -7.61 3.49 3.02
CA LYS A 58 -8.89 3.64 3.74
C LYS A 58 -8.70 3.83 5.25
N ILE A 59 -7.75 3.12 5.85
CA ILE A 59 -7.42 3.28 7.28
C ILE A 59 -6.87 4.67 7.55
N ARG A 60 -5.91 5.14 6.75
CA ARG A 60 -5.31 6.47 6.88
C ARG A 60 -6.35 7.58 6.74
N ASP A 61 -7.14 7.56 5.68
CA ASP A 61 -8.15 8.59 5.39
C ASP A 61 -9.23 8.65 6.49
N HIS A 62 -9.71 7.48 6.94
CA HIS A 62 -10.69 7.42 8.01
C HIS A 62 -10.11 7.87 9.36
N ALA A 63 -8.85 7.50 9.67
CA ALA A 63 -8.20 7.90 10.91
C ALA A 63 -7.86 9.40 10.96
N SER A 64 -7.58 10.03 9.81
CA SER A 64 -7.35 11.48 9.70
C SER A 64 -8.65 12.30 9.73
N GLY A 65 -9.82 11.66 9.73
CA GLY A 65 -11.11 12.33 9.61
C GLY A 65 -11.32 12.98 8.24
N SER A 66 -10.56 12.54 7.23
CA SER A 66 -10.75 12.94 5.84
C SER A 66 -11.97 12.20 5.31
N HIS A 67 -13.11 12.88 5.29
CA HIS A 67 -14.39 12.39 4.81
C HIS A 67 -14.74 13.04 3.47
#